data_AF-A0A536RRX3-F1
#
_entry.id   AF-A0A536RRX3-F1
#
_cell.length_a   1.000
_cell.length_b   1.000
_cell.length_c   1.000
_cell.angle_alpha   90.00
_cell.angle_beta   90.00
_cell.angle_gamma   90.00
#
_symmetry.space_group_name_H-M   'P 1'
#
loop_
_entity.id
_entity.type
_entity.pdbx_description
1 polymer ?
#
loop_
_entity_poly.entity_id
_entity_poly.type
_entity_poly.pdbx_seq_one_letter_code
_entity_poly.pdbx_strand_id
1 'polypeptide(L)' 'MTGTPPIKFGTDGWRGVIADDFTFGNVRRVAQGAAQYMKTRS' A
#
# COMPACT_ATOMS: atom_id res chain seq x y z
N MET A 1 -8.14 7.98 -17.40
CA MET A 1 -8.89 7.47 -16.22
C MET A 1 -7.90 7.39 -15.06
N THR A 2 -7.74 8.47 -14.30
CA THR A 2 -6.66 8.62 -13.31
C THR A 2 -7.24 8.60 -11.89
N GLY A 3 -7.61 7.42 -11.42
CA GLY A 3 -7.87 7.17 -10.00
C GLY A 3 -6.84 6.17 -9.52
N THR A 4 -5.95 6.55 -8.60
CA THR A 4 -5.09 5.55 -7.97
C THR A 4 -5.95 4.71 -7.03
N PRO A 5 -5.93 3.37 -7.11
CA PRO A 5 -6.80 2.55 -6.28
C PRO A 5 -6.52 2.78 -4.79
N PRO A 6 -7.56 2.78 -3.93
CA PRO A 6 -7.41 3.05 -2.50
C PRO A 6 -6.62 1.95 -1.79
N ILE A 7 -5.84 2.33 -0.77
CA ILE A 7 -5.12 1.41 0.12
C ILE A 7 -5.78 1.49 1.50
N LYS A 8 -6.29 0.37 2.01
CA LYS A 8 -6.93 0.27 3.33
C LYS A 8 -6.34 -0.89 4.12
N PHE A 9 -5.73 -0.59 5.27
CA PHE A 9 -5.20 -1.61 6.18
C PHE A 9 -6.29 -2.13 7.11
N GLY A 10 -6.41 -3.45 7.22
CA GLY A 10 -7.16 -4.15 8.27
C GLY A 10 -6.22 -4.71 9.34
N THR A 11 -6.71 -5.63 10.16
CA THR A 11 -5.94 -6.26 11.25
C THR A 11 -4.66 -6.92 10.75
N ASP A 12 -4.75 -7.68 9.66
CA ASP A 12 -3.61 -8.41 9.07
C ASP A 12 -2.92 -7.63 7.94
N GLY A 13 -3.07 -6.31 7.92
CA GLY A 13 -2.49 -5.46 6.89
C GLY A 13 -3.43 -5.16 5.72
N TRP A 14 -2.85 -4.79 4.58
CA TRP A 14 -3.58 -4.43 3.36
C TRP A 14 -3.78 -5.64 2.44
N ARG A 15 -5.00 -5.80 1.91
CA ARG A 15 -5.38 -6.83 0.92
C ARG A 15 -6.08 -6.14 -0.26
N GLY A 16 -5.86 -6.66 -1.46
CA GLY A 16 -6.54 -6.19 -2.67
C GLY A 16 -6.66 -7.30 -3.72
N VAL A 17 -7.53 -7.09 -4.70
CA VAL A 17 -7.71 -7.91 -5.90
C VAL A 17 -6.57 -7.62 -6.88
N ILE A 18 -5.99 -8.68 -7.44
CA ILE A 18 -4.89 -8.57 -8.41
C ILE A 18 -5.35 -7.77 -9.64
N ALA A 19 -4.49 -6.84 -10.07
CA ALA A 19 -4.69 -5.95 -11.22
C ALA A 19 -5.78 -4.87 -11.06
N ASP A 20 -6.57 -4.87 -9.99
CA ASP A 20 -7.45 -3.75 -9.63
C ASP A 20 -6.75 -2.84 -8.61
N ASP A 21 -6.75 -3.23 -7.35
CA ASP A 21 -6.15 -2.50 -6.24
C ASP A 21 -4.79 -3.07 -5.82
N PHE A 22 -4.59 -4.39 -5.94
CA PHE A 22 -3.27 -5.02 -5.79
C PHE A 22 -2.44 -4.90 -7.07
N THR A 23 -1.92 -3.70 -7.29
CA THR A 23 -1.06 -3.35 -8.43
C THR A 23 0.37 -3.08 -7.97
N PHE A 24 1.35 -3.21 -8.88
CA PHE A 24 2.74 -2.81 -8.58
C PHE A 24 2.85 -1.35 -8.13
N GLY A 25 1.97 -0.46 -8.60
CA GLY A 25 1.91 0.93 -8.15
C GLY A 25 1.58 1.04 -6.66
N ASN A 26 0.54 0.36 -6.20
CA ASN A 26 0.15 0.39 -4.80
C ASN A 26 1.11 -0.38 -3.89
N VAL A 27 1.69 -1.49 -4.36
CA VAL A 27 2.75 -2.21 -3.61
C VAL A 27 3.94 -1.29 -3.32
N ARG A 28 4.39 -0.49 -4.31
CA ARG A 28 5.47 0.50 -4.10
C ARG A 28 5.09 1.55 -3.05
N ARG A 29 3.85 2.04 -3.06
CA ARG A 29 3.37 3.02 -2.07
C ARG A 29 3.35 2.45 -0.66
N VAL A 30 2.89 1.21 -0.49
CA VAL A 30 2.88 0.52 0.80
C VAL A 30 4.29 0.28 1.31
N ALA A 31 5.20 -0.21 0.46
CA ALA A 31 6.59 -0.44 0.83
C ALA A 31 7.28 0.87 1.29
N GLN A 32 7.08 1.95 0.55
CA GLN A 32 7.62 3.27 0.91
C GLN A 32 7.08 3.77 2.25
N GLY A 33 5.76 3.66 2.49
CA GLY A 33 5.15 4.06 3.76
C GLY A 33 5.65 3.23 4.95
N ALA A 34 5.81 1.92 4.77
CA ALA A 34 6.36 1.04 5.79
C ALA A 34 7.82 1.41 6.15
N ALA A 35 8.66 1.65 5.15
CA ALA A 35 10.05 2.07 5.36
C ALA A 35 10.16 3.42 6.07
N GLN A 36 9.33 4.40 5.68
CA GLN A 36 9.27 5.69 6.36
C GLN A 36 8.84 5.54 7.82
N TYR A 37 7.79 4.76 8.08
CA TYR A 37 7.32 4.49 9.44
C TYR A 37 8.41 3.86 10.31
N MET A 38 9.12 2.85 9.81
CA MET A 38 10.27 2.25 10.50
C MET A 38 11.34 3.28 10.83
N LYS A 39 11.68 4.15 9.87
CA LYS A 39 12.65 5.24 10.08
C LYS A 39 12.21 6.24 11.15
N THR A 40 10.91 6.51 11.30
CA THR A 40 10.42 7.41 12.37
C THR A 40 10.40 6.78 13.76
N ARG A 41 10.63 5.46 13.85
CA ARG A 41 10.55 4.67 15.10
C ARG A 41 11.90 4.12 15.54
N SER A 42 12.99 4.51 14.87
CA SER A 42 14.38 4.21 15.22
C SER A 42 15.01 5.41 15.89
#